data_AF-A0A0C3CI00-F1
#
_entry.id   AF-A0A0C3CI00-F1
#
_cell.length_a   1.000
_cell.length_b   1.000
_cell.length_c   1.000
_cell.angle_alpha   90.00
_cell.angle_beta   90.00
_cell.angle_gamma   90.00
#
_symmetry.space_group_name_H-M   'P 1'
#
loop_
_entity.id
_entity.type
_entity.pdbx_description
1 polymer ?
#
loop_
_entity_poly.entity_id
_entity_poly.type
_entity_poly.pdbx_seq_one_letter_code
_entity_poly.pdbx_strand_id
1 'polypeptide(L)'
;MLQYTRLFPPSLSPSNIIRPQNNNRPIEFVRIGSGTFATVYMNTADPGVYKKCRSAQNSSVLAEEYRQIKLISATLQESGNAILSPTPIEFYGPTLVFPAGDVTRTCAYSMTRVYPLPSALKAKLIKKYCPLDIRQNVKDLGLVLRGYHLARLLLGRPEPTADRDDQREMGRMLAQLHMTARNDARDIEVVCGANITNSVPTRLERRETRFWVIDFNQVKEFNFTEAQIPLLVDGFYANEAYFPRARPTEL
;
A
#
# COMPACT_ATOMS: atom_id res chain seq x y z
N MET A 1 32.91 -9.49 20.66
CA MET A 1 32.13 -8.30 21.04
C MET A 1 31.98 -7.43 19.79
N LEU A 2 30.99 -7.73 18.94
CA LEU A 2 30.82 -7.11 17.62
C LEU A 2 29.95 -5.84 17.74
N GLN A 3 30.52 -4.71 17.32
CA GLN A 3 29.91 -3.38 17.38
C GLN A 3 28.76 -3.25 16.37
N TYR A 4 27.56 -2.92 16.87
CA TYR A 4 26.31 -2.73 16.13
C TYR A 4 26.13 -1.32 15.50
N THR A 5 27.21 -0.56 15.31
CA THR A 5 27.13 0.91 15.19
C THR A 5 27.00 1.46 13.76
N ARG A 6 26.68 0.67 12.73
CA ARG A 6 26.55 1.19 11.35
C ARG A 6 25.39 0.59 10.54
N LEU A 7 24.17 0.60 11.07
CA LEU A 7 22.96 0.23 10.31
C LEU A 7 22.15 1.44 9.81
N PHE A 8 22.51 2.69 10.16
CA PHE A 8 21.78 3.89 9.73
C PHE A 8 22.75 5.07 9.52
N PRO A 9 22.55 5.93 8.50
CA PRO A 9 23.25 7.22 8.42
C PRO A 9 22.78 8.18 9.54
N PRO A 10 23.60 9.17 9.95
CA PRO A 10 23.36 10.04 11.11
C PRO A 10 22.21 11.07 10.96
N SER A 11 21.36 10.97 9.94
CA SER A 11 20.36 12.01 9.64
C SER A 11 19.05 11.90 10.43
N LEU A 12 19.00 11.09 11.48
CA LEU A 12 18.03 11.29 12.56
C LEU A 12 18.47 12.51 13.38
N SER A 13 18.26 13.72 12.84
CA SER A 13 18.21 14.89 13.71
C SER A 13 16.95 14.76 14.57
N PRO A 14 17.08 14.75 15.91
CA PRO A 14 15.95 14.60 16.80
C PRO A 14 15.31 15.97 17.01
N SER A 15 14.45 16.39 16.09
CA SER A 15 13.60 17.56 16.33
C SER A 15 12.23 17.35 15.71
N ASN A 16 11.24 17.18 16.60
CA ASN A 16 9.79 17.32 16.40
C ASN A 16 8.93 16.06 16.18
N ILE A 17 9.33 14.91 16.71
CA ILE A 17 8.34 13.87 17.06
C ILE A 17 8.56 13.49 18.52
N ILE A 18 7.64 13.90 19.39
CA ILE A 18 7.57 13.49 20.80
C ILE A 18 7.41 11.96 20.81
N ARG A 19 8.51 11.23 20.97
CA ARG A 19 8.49 9.79 21.25
C ARG A 19 8.32 9.61 22.75
N PRO A 20 7.32 8.88 23.25
CA PRO A 20 7.40 8.36 24.61
C PRO A 20 8.59 7.38 24.66
N GLN A 21 9.71 7.84 25.22
CA GLN A 21 10.81 6.98 25.61
C GLN A 21 10.36 6.12 26.77
N ASN A 22 9.97 4.88 26.49
CA ASN A 22 10.08 3.77 27.42
C ASN A 22 9.88 2.47 26.65
N ASN A 23 10.98 1.79 26.32
CA ASN A 23 11.15 0.34 26.43
C ASN A 23 12.43 -0.09 25.70
N ASN A 24 13.33 -0.72 26.46
CA ASN A 24 14.62 -1.30 26.04
C ASN A 24 14.46 -2.54 25.13
N ARG A 25 13.41 -2.58 24.29
CA ARG A 25 13.12 -3.72 23.43
C ARG A 25 14.05 -3.67 22.20
N PRO A 26 14.70 -4.79 21.85
CA PRO A 26 15.51 -4.85 20.63
C PRO A 26 14.62 -4.56 19.42
N ILE A 27 15.16 -3.78 18.48
CA ILE A 27 14.52 -3.54 17.18
C ILE A 27 14.44 -4.89 16.47
N GLU A 28 13.21 -5.36 16.23
CA GLU A 28 12.96 -6.61 15.52
C GLU A 28 12.24 -6.31 14.21
N PHE A 29 12.67 -6.99 13.15
CA PHE A 29 12.04 -6.93 11.84
C PHE A 29 11.23 -8.19 11.61
N VAL A 30 9.91 -8.06 11.70
CA VAL A 30 8.98 -9.18 11.52
C VAL A 30 8.50 -9.18 10.08
N ARG A 31 8.65 -10.31 9.37
CA ARG A 31 8.11 -10.47 8.01
C ARG A 31 6.59 -10.47 8.05
N ILE A 32 5.97 -9.54 7.32
CA ILE A 32 4.50 -9.41 7.24
C ILE A 32 3.94 -9.72 5.86
N GLY A 33 4.79 -9.77 4.83
CA GLY A 33 4.39 -10.10 3.46
C GLY A 33 5.58 -10.55 2.64
N SER A 34 5.32 -11.32 1.59
CA SER A 34 6.36 -11.72 0.65
C SER A 34 5.73 -12.03 -0.70
N GLY A 35 6.24 -11.38 -1.74
CA GLY A 35 5.88 -11.62 -3.13
C GLY A 35 7.10 -12.08 -3.94
N THR A 36 6.93 -12.25 -5.24
CA THR A 36 8.02 -12.62 -6.18
C THR A 36 9.08 -11.53 -6.29
N PHE A 37 8.70 -10.27 -6.13
CA PHE A 37 9.58 -9.11 -6.26
C PHE A 37 10.31 -8.74 -4.95
N ALA A 38 9.57 -8.66 -3.84
CA ALA A 38 10.06 -8.14 -2.58
C ALA A 38 9.49 -8.89 -1.36
N THR A 39 10.16 -8.73 -0.22
CA THR A 39 9.64 -9.13 1.09
C THR A 39 9.38 -7.88 1.92
N VAL A 40 8.22 -7.85 2.59
CA VAL A 40 7.80 -6.72 3.42
C VAL A 40 8.00 -7.06 4.88
N TYR A 41 8.72 -6.19 5.59
CA TYR A 41 9.02 -6.29 7.00
C TYR A 41 8.37 -5.15 7.78
N MET A 42 7.93 -5.44 8.99
CA MET A 42 7.49 -4.47 9.98
C MET A 42 8.59 -4.31 11.03
N ASN A 43 8.93 -3.08 11.39
CA ASN A 43 9.77 -2.80 12.54
C ASN A 43 8.91 -2.77 13.81
N THR A 44 9.31 -3.47 14.88
CA THR A 44 8.54 -3.51 16.14
C THR A 44 8.66 -2.23 16.97
N ALA A 45 9.65 -1.39 16.70
CA ALA A 45 9.94 -0.15 17.42
C ALA A 45 9.54 1.12 16.63
N ASP A 46 9.20 0.99 15.34
CA ASP A 46 8.81 2.09 14.47
C ASP A 46 7.48 1.75 13.77
N PRO A 47 6.51 2.68 13.67
CA PRO A 47 5.27 2.45 12.93
C PRO A 47 5.46 2.20 11.42
N GLY A 48 6.66 2.31 10.86
CA GLY A 48 6.95 2.05 9.44
C GLY A 48 7.02 0.58 9.02
N VAL A 49 6.92 0.37 7.70
CA VAL A 49 7.18 -0.92 7.03
C VAL A 49 8.30 -0.75 6.00
N TYR A 50 8.99 -1.85 5.70
CA TYR A 50 10.14 -1.89 4.80
C TYR A 50 9.88 -2.89 3.68
N LYS A 51 9.89 -2.43 2.43
CA LYS A 51 9.85 -3.29 1.24
C LYS A 51 11.29 -3.57 0.83
N LYS A 52 11.76 -4.80 1.08
CA LYS A 52 13.11 -5.27 0.72
C LYS A 52 13.07 -6.03 -0.59
N CYS A 53 13.88 -5.61 -1.56
CA CYS A 53 13.96 -6.31 -2.83
C CYS A 53 14.61 -7.70 -2.64
N ARG A 54 14.09 -8.75 -3.31
CA ARG A 54 14.64 -10.11 -3.15
C ARG A 54 16.00 -10.31 -3.80
N SER A 55 16.31 -9.56 -4.85
CA SER A 55 17.55 -9.70 -5.63
C SER A 55 18.12 -8.32 -5.96
N ALA A 56 19.44 -8.20 -5.91
CA ALA A 56 20.13 -6.98 -6.32
C ALA A 56 19.83 -6.58 -7.77
N GLN A 57 19.49 -7.53 -8.65
CA GLN A 57 19.12 -7.27 -10.05
C GLN A 57 17.88 -6.38 -10.19
N ASN A 58 16.98 -6.43 -9.21
CA ASN A 58 15.74 -5.68 -9.18
C ASN A 58 15.87 -4.35 -8.43
N SER A 59 17.10 -3.92 -8.09
CA SER A 59 17.32 -2.71 -7.30
C SER A 59 16.89 -1.43 -8.01
N SER A 60 17.09 -1.37 -9.34
CA SER A 60 16.64 -0.24 -10.17
C SER A 60 15.11 -0.15 -10.19
N VAL A 61 14.43 -1.30 -10.29
CA VAL A 61 12.97 -1.37 -10.25
C VAL A 61 12.45 -0.90 -8.89
N LEU A 62 13.08 -1.28 -7.77
CA LEU A 62 12.67 -0.79 -6.45
C LEU A 62 12.96 0.70 -6.27
N ALA A 63 14.07 1.21 -6.81
CA ALA A 63 14.38 2.63 -6.78
C ALA A 63 13.35 3.45 -7.57
N GLU A 64 12.91 2.94 -8.71
CA GLU A 64 11.84 3.53 -9.50
C GLU A 64 10.49 3.46 -8.77
N GLU A 65 10.15 2.32 -8.16
CA GLU A 65 8.95 2.20 -7.31
C GLU A 65 8.97 3.25 -6.18
N TYR A 66 10.11 3.44 -5.52
CA TYR A 66 10.28 4.46 -4.49
C TYR A 66 10.09 5.90 -5.01
N ARG A 67 10.53 6.16 -6.24
CA ARG A 67 10.27 7.44 -6.92
C ARG A 67 8.79 7.62 -7.21
N GLN A 68 8.11 6.59 -7.70
CA GLN A 68 6.68 6.63 -8.01
C GLN A 68 5.85 6.89 -6.75
N ILE A 69 6.08 6.15 -5.66
CA ILE A 69 5.32 6.34 -4.42
C ILE A 69 5.52 7.74 -3.82
N LYS A 70 6.67 8.39 -4.03
CA LYS A 70 6.88 9.80 -3.64
C LYS A 70 5.95 10.74 -4.39
N LEU A 71 5.90 10.61 -5.72
CA LEU A 71 5.04 11.44 -6.56
C LEU A 71 3.56 11.18 -6.27
N ILE A 72 3.17 9.92 -6.15
CA ILE A 72 1.81 9.50 -5.86
C ILE A 72 1.37 9.99 -4.48
N SER A 73 2.19 9.79 -3.45
CA SER A 73 1.86 10.25 -2.08
C SER A 73 1.69 11.76 -2.01
N ALA A 74 2.57 12.54 -2.63
CA ALA A 74 2.46 13.99 -2.66
C ALA A 74 1.18 14.44 -3.39
N THR A 75 0.95 13.88 -4.58
CA THR A 75 -0.21 14.18 -5.43
C THR A 75 -1.53 13.92 -4.71
N LEU A 76 -1.69 12.75 -4.09
CA LEU A 76 -2.94 12.39 -3.42
C LEU A 76 -3.17 13.24 -2.17
N GLN A 77 -2.11 13.55 -1.41
CA GLN A 77 -2.20 14.42 -0.23
C GLN A 77 -2.60 15.85 -0.59
N GLU A 78 -1.93 16.47 -1.57
CA GLU A 78 -2.20 17.85 -2.01
C GLU A 78 -3.62 18.01 -2.55
N SER A 79 -4.12 16.98 -3.22
CA SER A 79 -5.45 17.00 -3.80
C SER A 79 -6.58 16.77 -2.80
N GLY A 80 -6.29 16.23 -1.62
CA GLY A 80 -7.32 15.80 -0.66
C GLY A 80 -8.21 14.67 -1.21
N ASN A 81 -7.63 13.71 -1.94
CA ASN A 81 -8.34 12.50 -2.37
C ASN A 81 -8.72 11.64 -1.15
N ALA A 82 -9.89 11.00 -1.17
CA ALA A 82 -10.30 10.09 -0.10
C ALA A 82 -9.46 8.79 -0.05
N ILE A 83 -8.89 8.38 -1.18
CA ILE A 83 -7.95 7.27 -1.32
C ILE A 83 -6.53 7.80 -1.11
N LEU A 84 -5.80 7.19 -0.18
CA LEU A 84 -4.47 7.62 0.22
C LEU A 84 -3.39 6.66 -0.31
N SER A 85 -2.14 7.10 -0.30
CA SER A 85 -0.97 6.23 -0.46
C SER A 85 -0.17 6.19 0.83
N PRO A 86 0.55 5.09 1.13
CA PRO A 86 1.60 5.13 2.14
C PRO A 86 2.59 6.26 1.84
N THR A 87 3.03 6.96 2.89
CA THR A 87 4.03 8.03 2.78
C THR A 87 5.42 7.39 2.76
N PRO A 88 6.21 7.59 1.70
CA PRO A 88 7.58 7.10 1.67
C PRO A 88 8.46 7.86 2.67
N ILE A 89 9.36 7.15 3.32
CA ILE A 89 10.25 7.70 4.36
C ILE A 89 11.68 7.76 3.82
N GLU A 90 12.27 6.62 3.49
CA GLU A 90 13.67 6.56 3.10
C GLU A 90 13.95 5.40 2.13
N PHE A 91 14.92 5.58 1.24
CA PHE A 91 15.45 4.52 0.38
C PHE A 91 16.85 4.14 0.84
N TYR A 92 17.08 2.83 0.92
CA TYR A 92 18.32 2.23 1.35
C TYR A 92 18.96 1.51 0.16
N GLY A 93 20.22 1.87 -0.14
CA GLY A 93 20.96 1.36 -1.28
C GLY A 93 21.24 -0.15 -1.27
N PRO A 94 21.83 -0.68 -2.35
CA PRO A 94 21.94 -2.12 -2.63
C PRO A 94 22.91 -2.90 -1.72
N THR A 95 23.49 -2.24 -0.72
CA THR A 95 24.41 -2.83 0.25
C THR A 95 23.72 -3.17 1.57
N LEU A 96 22.40 -2.94 1.66
CA LEU A 96 21.66 -3.15 2.89
C LEU A 96 21.55 -4.64 3.21
N VAL A 97 21.81 -4.97 4.47
CA VAL A 97 21.71 -6.32 5.03
C VAL A 97 20.74 -6.25 6.21
N PHE A 98 19.52 -6.71 5.98
CA PHE A 98 18.48 -6.85 7.01
C PHE A 98 17.41 -7.85 6.50
N PRO A 99 16.63 -8.49 7.38
CA PRO A 99 16.74 -8.48 8.85
C PRO A 99 17.99 -9.24 9.34
N ALA A 100 18.19 -9.33 10.67
CA ALA A 100 19.29 -10.09 11.24
C ALA A 100 19.29 -11.55 10.72
N GLY A 101 20.46 -12.04 10.30
CA GLY A 101 20.61 -13.37 9.70
C GLY A 101 20.34 -13.43 8.19
N ASP A 102 19.80 -12.39 7.58
CA ASP A 102 19.73 -12.27 6.13
C ASP A 102 21.09 -11.85 5.59
N VAL A 103 21.68 -12.63 4.69
CA VAL A 103 22.99 -12.34 4.06
C VAL A 103 22.85 -11.70 2.67
N THR A 104 21.62 -11.56 2.17
CA THR A 104 21.37 -11.01 0.84
C THR A 104 21.53 -9.49 0.85
N ARG A 105 22.57 -9.02 0.15
CA ARG A 105 22.82 -7.59 -0.12
C ARG A 105 21.91 -7.13 -1.24
N THR A 106 21.06 -6.18 -0.94
CA THR A 106 20.03 -5.66 -1.85
C THR A 106 19.57 -4.30 -1.33
N CYS A 107 18.59 -3.69 -1.98
CA CYS A 107 18.00 -2.42 -1.55
C CYS A 107 16.66 -2.63 -0.82
N ALA A 108 16.23 -1.58 -0.14
CA ALA A 108 14.90 -1.48 0.42
C ALA A 108 14.43 -0.03 0.43
N TYR A 109 13.14 0.19 0.64
CA TYR A 109 12.67 1.48 1.12
C TYR A 109 11.67 1.30 2.26
N SER A 110 11.56 2.31 3.09
CA SER A 110 10.60 2.41 4.19
C SER A 110 9.45 3.35 3.83
N MET A 111 8.28 3.06 4.38
CA MET A 111 7.06 3.86 4.22
C MET A 111 6.16 3.73 5.45
N THR A 112 5.18 4.63 5.59
CA THR A 112 4.17 4.52 6.64
C THR A 112 3.35 3.25 6.49
N ARG A 113 2.89 2.70 7.61
CA ARG A 113 2.15 1.45 7.61
C ARG A 113 0.66 1.65 7.36
N VAL A 114 0.12 0.85 6.44
CA VAL A 114 -1.31 0.58 6.36
C VAL A 114 -1.64 -0.53 7.36
N TYR A 115 -2.46 -0.20 8.37
CA TYR A 115 -2.83 -1.19 9.39
C TYR A 115 -3.97 -2.08 8.89
N PRO A 116 -4.01 -3.35 9.28
CA PRO A 116 -5.16 -4.19 9.01
C PRO A 116 -6.39 -3.66 9.75
N LEU A 117 -7.57 -3.82 9.14
CA LEU A 117 -8.83 -3.52 9.80
C LEU A 117 -8.99 -4.36 11.08
N PRO A 118 -9.67 -3.82 12.11
CA PRO A 118 -10.07 -4.60 13.27
C PRO A 118 -10.82 -5.87 12.85
N SER A 119 -10.48 -7.03 13.44
CA SER A 119 -11.04 -8.33 13.05
C SER A 119 -12.57 -8.35 13.08
N ALA A 120 -13.19 -7.68 14.05
CA ALA A 120 -14.64 -7.57 14.15
C ALA A 120 -15.26 -6.78 12.98
N LEU A 121 -14.62 -5.68 12.56
CA LEU A 121 -15.07 -4.91 11.40
C LEU A 121 -14.87 -5.71 10.12
N LYS A 122 -13.70 -6.31 9.95
CA LYS A 122 -13.41 -7.21 8.82
C LYS A 122 -14.49 -8.30 8.70
N ALA A 123 -14.83 -8.98 9.80
CA ALA A 123 -15.88 -10.00 9.83
C ALA A 123 -17.27 -9.46 9.40
N LYS A 124 -17.64 -8.25 9.86
CA LYS A 124 -18.89 -7.60 9.46
C LYS A 124 -18.91 -7.26 7.96
N LEU A 125 -17.81 -6.72 7.43
CA LEU A 125 -17.69 -6.39 6.00
C LEU A 125 -17.79 -7.65 5.14
N ILE A 126 -17.12 -8.73 5.54
CA ILE A 126 -17.23 -10.03 4.87
C ILE A 126 -18.67 -10.54 4.92
N LYS A 127 -19.31 -10.53 6.08
CA LYS A 127 -20.70 -11.01 6.23
C LYS A 127 -21.68 -10.22 5.35
N LYS A 128 -21.45 -8.91 5.20
CA LYS A 128 -22.35 -8.01 4.47
C LYS A 128 -22.13 -8.07 2.96
N TYR A 129 -20.88 -8.08 2.50
CA TYR A 129 -20.54 -7.87 1.09
C TYR A 129 -20.03 -9.12 0.36
N CYS A 130 -19.56 -10.15 1.08
CA CYS A 130 -19.15 -11.41 0.45
C CYS A 130 -20.40 -12.23 0.08
N PRO A 131 -20.58 -12.64 -1.20
CA PRO A 131 -21.75 -13.41 -1.60
C PRO A 131 -21.79 -14.80 -0.92
N LEU A 132 -23.00 -15.35 -0.80
CA LEU A 132 -23.28 -16.53 0.02
C LEU A 132 -22.59 -17.80 -0.50
N ASP A 133 -22.54 -17.96 -1.82
CA ASP A 133 -21.83 -19.02 -2.52
C ASP A 133 -20.33 -19.04 -2.19
N ILE A 134 -19.68 -17.88 -2.15
CA ILE A 134 -18.27 -17.76 -1.74
C ILE A 134 -18.13 -18.04 -0.23
N ARG A 135 -19.11 -17.64 0.60
CA ARG A 135 -19.07 -17.91 2.04
C ARG A 135 -19.28 -19.38 2.41
N GLN A 136 -20.10 -20.10 1.64
CA GLN A 136 -20.49 -21.49 1.93
C GLN A 136 -19.53 -22.52 1.34
N ASN A 137 -18.92 -22.22 0.18
CA ASN A 137 -18.05 -23.16 -0.53
C ASN A 137 -16.61 -23.20 -0.03
N VAL A 138 -16.25 -22.39 0.97
CA VAL A 138 -14.86 -22.22 1.40
C VAL A 138 -14.72 -22.63 2.86
N LYS A 139 -14.10 -23.80 3.07
CA LYS A 139 -13.77 -24.32 4.41
C LYS A 139 -12.83 -23.40 5.20
N ASP A 140 -12.16 -22.47 4.51
CA ASP A 140 -11.23 -21.51 5.09
C ASP A 140 -11.41 -20.11 4.46
N LEU A 141 -12.46 -19.40 4.89
CA LEU A 141 -12.80 -18.06 4.42
C LEU A 141 -11.62 -17.08 4.51
N GLY A 142 -10.68 -17.33 5.43
CA GLY A 142 -9.45 -16.58 5.60
C GLY A 142 -8.46 -16.68 4.44
N LEU A 143 -8.41 -17.82 3.72
CA LEU A 143 -7.55 -18.04 2.56
C LEU A 143 -8.11 -17.37 1.30
N VAL A 144 -9.42 -17.45 1.09
CA VAL A 144 -10.10 -16.79 -0.03
C VAL A 144 -9.99 -15.27 0.10
N LEU A 145 -10.20 -14.71 1.29
CA LEU A 145 -10.02 -13.28 1.53
C LEU A 145 -8.56 -12.80 1.57
N ARG A 146 -7.57 -13.69 1.42
CA ARG A 146 -6.20 -13.28 1.09
C ARG A 146 -6.07 -12.98 -0.41
N GLY A 147 -6.85 -13.63 -1.27
CA GLY A 147 -6.90 -13.38 -2.71
C GLY A 147 -7.98 -12.37 -3.14
N TYR A 148 -9.04 -12.21 -2.34
CA TYR A 148 -10.02 -11.14 -2.54
C TYR A 148 -9.66 -9.94 -1.64
N HIS A 149 -9.07 -8.91 -2.25
CA HIS A 149 -8.84 -7.63 -1.58
C HIS A 149 -10.19 -7.09 -1.08
N LEU A 150 -10.33 -6.79 0.21
CA LEU A 150 -11.61 -6.38 0.79
C LEU A 150 -12.18 -5.11 0.12
N ALA A 151 -11.32 -4.27 -0.46
CA ALA A 151 -11.70 -3.18 -1.33
C ALA A 151 -12.56 -3.65 -2.51
N ARG A 152 -12.22 -4.77 -3.15
CA ARG A 152 -13.02 -5.38 -4.23
C ARG A 152 -14.44 -5.73 -3.78
N LEU A 153 -14.61 -6.25 -2.57
CA LEU A 153 -15.94 -6.56 -2.04
C LEU A 153 -16.76 -5.30 -1.74
N LEU A 154 -16.10 -4.19 -1.42
CA LEU A 154 -16.76 -2.93 -1.07
C LEU A 154 -17.04 -2.06 -2.29
N LEU A 155 -16.16 -2.05 -3.27
CA LEU A 155 -16.13 -1.09 -4.38
C LEU A 155 -16.62 -1.73 -5.70
N GLY A 156 -16.54 -3.06 -5.82
CA GLY A 156 -16.84 -3.77 -7.06
C GLY A 156 -18.31 -4.16 -7.27
N ARG A 157 -19.23 -3.74 -6.40
CA ARG A 157 -20.67 -4.01 -6.58
C ARG A 157 -21.43 -2.71 -6.81
N PRO A 158 -21.89 -2.43 -8.05
CA PRO A 158 -22.84 -1.37 -8.29
C PRO A 158 -24.18 -1.79 -7.67
N GLU A 159 -24.45 -1.35 -6.44
CA GLU A 159 -25.81 -1.26 -5.94
C GLU A 159 -26.49 -0.11 -6.70
N PRO A 160 -27.63 -0.33 -7.40
CA PRO A 160 -28.29 0.68 -8.22
C PRO A 160 -28.66 1.98 -7.48
N THR A 161 -28.66 1.94 -6.15
CA THR A 161 -29.10 3.01 -5.25
C THR A 161 -28.00 3.55 -4.34
N ALA A 162 -26.78 3.02 -4.42
CA ALA A 162 -25.67 3.49 -3.59
C ALA A 162 -25.00 4.71 -4.23
N ASP A 163 -24.79 5.74 -3.40
CA ASP A 163 -24.13 6.98 -3.76
C ASP A 163 -22.80 6.73 -4.47
N ARG A 164 -22.59 7.30 -5.67
CA ARG A 164 -21.44 7.03 -6.57
C ARG A 164 -20.13 7.66 -6.09
N ASP A 165 -20.06 8.00 -4.81
CA ASP A 165 -18.96 8.72 -4.18
C ASP A 165 -17.64 7.95 -4.27
N ASP A 166 -17.70 6.62 -4.09
CA ASP A 166 -16.55 5.74 -4.19
C ASP A 166 -15.98 5.64 -5.61
N GLN A 167 -16.85 5.49 -6.61
CA GLN A 167 -16.48 5.50 -8.03
C GLN A 167 -15.88 6.83 -8.45
N ARG A 168 -16.44 7.94 -7.92
CA ARG A 168 -15.91 9.29 -8.15
C ARG A 168 -14.51 9.44 -7.57
N GLU A 169 -14.27 9.01 -6.34
CA GLU A 169 -12.95 9.12 -5.72
C GLU A 169 -11.91 8.21 -6.41
N MET A 170 -12.31 7.04 -6.92
CA MET A 170 -11.46 6.21 -7.77
C MET A 170 -11.10 6.88 -9.10
N GLY A 171 -12.10 7.44 -9.79
CA GLY A 171 -11.87 8.18 -11.04
C GLY A 171 -10.98 9.39 -10.81
N ARG A 172 -11.19 10.10 -9.69
CA ARG A 172 -10.36 11.21 -9.25
C ARG A 172 -8.93 10.77 -8.94
N MET A 173 -8.75 9.62 -8.29
CA MET A 173 -7.44 9.05 -8.01
C MET A 173 -6.71 8.74 -9.32
N LEU A 174 -7.34 8.03 -10.26
CA LEU A 174 -6.74 7.73 -11.56
C LEU A 174 -6.36 9.01 -12.33
N ALA A 175 -7.25 10.00 -12.38
CA ALA A 175 -6.98 11.27 -13.02
C ALA A 175 -5.74 11.96 -12.40
N GLN A 176 -5.59 11.91 -11.07
CA GLN A 176 -4.44 12.46 -10.37
C GLN A 176 -3.15 11.69 -10.67
N LEU A 177 -3.21 10.36 -10.71
CA LEU A 177 -2.07 9.51 -11.07
C LEU A 177 -1.58 9.81 -12.49
N HIS A 178 -2.51 9.91 -13.45
CA HIS A 178 -2.17 10.19 -14.86
C HIS A 178 -1.73 11.63 -15.08
N MET A 179 -2.53 12.60 -14.61
CA MET A 179 -2.37 14.00 -14.98
C MET A 179 -1.35 14.74 -14.11
N THR A 180 -1.25 14.39 -12.82
CA THR A 180 -0.39 15.09 -11.87
C THR A 180 0.86 14.28 -11.55
N ALA A 181 0.73 13.02 -11.15
CA ALA A 181 1.87 12.16 -10.86
C ALA A 181 2.58 11.65 -12.12
N ARG A 182 1.98 11.87 -13.30
CA ARG A 182 2.52 11.52 -14.63
C ARG A 182 2.92 10.06 -14.73
N ASN A 183 2.00 9.17 -14.36
CA ASN A 183 2.21 7.73 -14.51
C ASN A 183 1.01 6.99 -15.07
N ASP A 184 1.25 5.77 -15.54
CA ASP A 184 0.23 4.92 -16.18
C ASP A 184 -0.68 4.19 -15.20
N ALA A 185 -0.46 4.36 -13.89
CA ALA A 185 -1.17 3.68 -12.81
C ALA A 185 -1.30 2.15 -13.01
N ARG A 186 -0.36 1.51 -13.72
CA ARG A 186 -0.46 0.07 -14.04
C ARG A 186 -0.21 -0.81 -12.82
N ASP A 187 -1.06 -1.82 -12.66
CA ASP A 187 -0.97 -2.87 -11.62
C ASP A 187 -0.96 -2.32 -10.18
N ILE A 188 -1.77 -1.27 -9.93
CA ILE A 188 -1.97 -0.74 -8.59
C ILE A 188 -3.02 -1.55 -7.84
N GLU A 189 -2.81 -1.75 -6.55
CA GLU A 189 -3.78 -2.41 -5.67
C GLU A 189 -4.48 -1.40 -4.78
N VAL A 190 -5.82 -1.45 -4.73
CA VAL A 190 -6.60 -0.71 -3.73
C VAL A 190 -6.94 -1.63 -2.57
N VAL A 191 -6.65 -1.21 -1.34
CA VAL A 191 -6.91 -1.96 -0.11
C VAL A 191 -7.70 -1.14 0.89
N CYS A 192 -8.59 -1.80 1.63
CA CYS A 192 -9.26 -1.18 2.78
C CYS A 192 -8.42 -1.44 4.03
N GLY A 193 -7.90 -0.37 4.62
CA GLY A 193 -6.99 -0.42 5.75
C GLY A 193 -7.39 0.56 6.85
N ALA A 194 -6.59 0.58 7.90
CA ALA A 194 -6.74 1.48 9.03
C ALA A 194 -5.54 2.40 9.15
N ASN A 195 -5.79 3.62 9.62
CA ASN A 195 -4.77 4.50 10.16
C ASN A 195 -4.80 4.49 11.70
N ILE A 196 -3.65 4.64 12.34
CA ILE A 196 -3.57 4.96 13.77
C ILE A 196 -3.52 6.48 13.86
N THR A 197 -4.56 7.09 14.43
CA THR A 197 -4.51 8.52 14.77
C THR A 197 -3.56 8.69 15.95
N ASN A 198 -2.71 9.74 15.92
CA ASN A 198 -1.67 10.02 16.94
C ASN A 198 -2.18 10.33 18.36
N SER A 199 -3.41 9.97 18.69
CA SER A 199 -4.04 10.15 19.99
C SER A 199 -3.72 8.97 20.91
N VAL A 200 -2.85 9.21 21.90
CA VAL A 200 -2.53 8.45 23.13
C VAL A 200 -3.12 7.03 23.26
N PRO A 201 -2.29 6.00 23.55
CA PRO A 201 -2.70 4.60 23.53
C PRO A 201 -3.68 4.28 24.65
N THR A 202 -4.97 4.37 24.34
CA THR A 202 -6.02 3.70 25.09
C THR A 202 -6.52 2.51 24.28
N ARG A 203 -6.94 1.43 24.96
CA ARG A 203 -7.31 0.13 24.38
C ARG A 203 -8.47 0.15 23.37
N LEU A 204 -8.97 1.34 23.05
CA LEU A 204 -10.14 1.68 22.22
C LEU A 204 -9.81 2.73 21.14
N GLU A 205 -8.56 2.82 20.68
CA GLU A 205 -8.22 3.67 19.54
C GLU A 205 -9.19 3.43 18.37
N ARG A 206 -9.91 4.49 17.99
CA ARG A 206 -10.70 4.51 16.75
C ARG A 206 -9.71 4.48 15.58
N ARG A 207 -9.44 3.27 15.11
CA ARG A 207 -8.78 3.06 13.82
C ARG A 207 -9.66 3.61 12.73
N GLU A 208 -9.22 4.72 12.16
CA GLU A 208 -9.94 5.32 11.05
C GLU A 208 -9.78 4.45 9.81
N THR A 209 -10.91 3.97 9.30
CA THR A 209 -10.93 3.13 8.09
C THR A 209 -10.81 4.02 6.86
N ARG A 210 -9.88 3.65 5.97
CA ARG A 210 -9.58 4.37 4.73
C ARG A 210 -9.28 3.38 3.61
N PHE A 211 -9.41 3.86 2.37
CA PHE A 211 -8.87 3.17 1.21
C PHE A 211 -7.46 3.64 0.94
N TRP A 212 -6.62 2.71 0.55
CA TRP A 212 -5.22 2.94 0.24
C TRP A 212 -4.91 2.36 -1.12
N VAL A 213 -4.14 3.08 -1.93
CA VAL A 213 -3.52 2.55 -3.14
C VAL A 213 -2.08 2.15 -2.82
N ILE A 214 -1.70 0.94 -3.21
CA ILE A 214 -0.40 0.33 -2.94
C ILE A 214 0.09 -0.45 -4.18
N ASP A 215 1.29 -1.01 -4.06
CA ASP A 215 2.02 -1.80 -5.06
C ASP A 215 2.25 -1.04 -6.37
N PHE A 216 3.41 -0.37 -6.46
CA PHE A 216 3.72 0.53 -7.58
C PHE A 216 4.89 -0.01 -8.42
N ASN A 217 5.18 -1.31 -8.33
CA ASN A 217 6.34 -1.93 -8.97
C ASN A 217 6.22 -2.05 -10.50
N GLN A 218 5.01 -1.96 -11.06
CA GLN A 218 4.80 -1.93 -12.53
C GLN A 218 4.40 -0.56 -13.08
N VAL A 219 4.24 0.43 -12.20
CA VAL A 219 3.87 1.79 -12.58
C VAL A 219 5.02 2.44 -13.35
N LYS A 220 4.70 3.02 -14.51
CA LYS A 220 5.68 3.69 -15.37
C LYS A 220 5.32 5.14 -15.59
N GLU A 221 6.35 5.94 -15.87
CA GLU A 221 6.19 7.33 -16.25
C GLU A 221 5.38 7.48 -17.55
N PHE A 222 4.50 8.47 -17.57
CA PHE A 222 3.61 8.81 -18.65
C PHE A 222 3.84 10.26 -19.08
N ASN A 223 4.14 10.48 -20.37
CA ASN A 223 4.56 11.78 -20.91
C ASN A 223 3.52 12.42 -21.83
N PHE A 224 2.25 12.01 -21.75
CA PHE A 224 1.14 12.59 -22.53
C PHE A 224 1.33 12.54 -24.06
N THR A 225 2.11 11.58 -24.56
CA THR A 225 2.22 11.35 -26.00
C THR A 225 1.05 10.48 -26.47
N GLU A 226 0.55 10.72 -27.68
CA GLU A 226 -0.55 9.95 -28.26
C GLU A 226 -0.21 8.44 -28.33
N ALA A 227 1.05 8.12 -28.62
CA ALA A 227 1.56 6.75 -28.64
C ALA A 227 1.50 6.03 -27.28
N GLN A 228 1.41 6.78 -26.16
CA GLN A 228 1.29 6.22 -24.82
C GLN A 228 -0.15 6.09 -24.33
N ILE A 229 -1.15 6.64 -25.05
CA ILE A 229 -2.57 6.49 -24.67
C ILE A 229 -2.98 5.00 -24.53
N PRO A 230 -2.58 4.08 -25.43
CA PRO A 230 -2.89 2.67 -25.25
C PRO A 230 -2.36 2.09 -23.93
N LEU A 231 -1.23 2.59 -23.41
CA LEU A 231 -0.67 2.12 -22.13
C LEU A 231 -1.55 2.52 -20.94
N LEU A 232 -2.22 3.68 -20.99
CA LEU A 232 -3.18 4.08 -19.96
C LEU A 232 -4.41 3.19 -19.97
N VAL A 233 -4.90 2.87 -21.16
CA VAL A 233 -6.04 1.97 -21.36
C VAL A 233 -5.68 0.58 -20.84
N ASP A 234 -4.50 0.05 -21.22
CA ASP A 234 -3.98 -1.22 -20.72
C ASP A 234 -3.78 -1.20 -19.21
N GLY A 235 -3.31 -0.10 -18.63
CA GLY A 235 -3.18 0.09 -17.19
C GLY A 235 -4.53 -0.01 -16.48
N PHE A 236 -5.54 0.71 -16.99
CA PHE A 236 -6.91 0.63 -16.49
C PHE A 236 -7.46 -0.80 -16.52
N TYR A 237 -7.26 -1.53 -17.62
CA TYR A 237 -7.70 -2.91 -17.76
C TYR A 237 -6.84 -3.91 -16.96
N ALA A 238 -5.55 -3.66 -16.76
CA ALA A 238 -4.73 -4.49 -15.87
C ALA A 238 -5.24 -4.40 -14.42
N ASN A 239 -5.78 -3.25 -14.05
CA ASN A 239 -6.43 -3.01 -12.75
C ASN A 239 -7.91 -3.45 -12.70
N GLU A 240 -8.39 -4.22 -13.70
CA GLU A 240 -9.80 -4.57 -13.96
C GLU A 240 -10.62 -4.99 -12.74
N ALA A 241 -9.97 -5.55 -11.71
CA ALA A 241 -10.67 -5.96 -10.49
C ALA A 241 -11.20 -4.79 -9.63
N TYR A 242 -10.74 -3.57 -9.84
CA TYR A 242 -10.98 -2.44 -8.94
C TYR A 242 -11.87 -1.35 -9.51
N PHE A 243 -11.83 -1.11 -10.83
CA PHE A 243 -12.50 0.03 -11.43
C PHE A 243 -13.89 -0.31 -11.98
N PRO A 244 -14.91 0.54 -11.74
CA PRO A 244 -16.22 0.37 -12.34
C PRO A 244 -16.12 0.34 -13.86
N ARG A 245 -16.83 -0.59 -14.50
CA ARG A 245 -16.98 -0.63 -15.95
C ARG A 245 -18.30 -0.01 -16.36
N ALA A 246 -18.29 0.69 -17.50
CA ALA A 246 -19.52 0.99 -18.21
C ALA A 246 -20.27 -0.33 -18.47
N ARG A 247 -21.58 -0.33 -18.23
CA ARG A 247 -22.38 -1.51 -18.56
C ARG A 247 -22.43 -1.69 -20.07
N PRO A 248 -22.56 -2.92 -20.59
CA PRO A 248 -22.74 -3.16 -22.02
C PRO A 248 -23.92 -2.37 -22.64
N THR A 249 -24.89 -1.96 -21.83
CA THR A 249 -26.05 -1.16 -22.23
C THR A 249 -25.80 0.35 -22.23
N GLU A 250 -24.62 0.79 -21.82
CA GLU A 250 -24.19 2.20 -21.72
C GLU A 250 -23.10 2.54 -22.76
N LEU A 251 -22.77 1.60 -23.66
CA LEU A 251 -21.87 1.74 -24.80
C LEU A 251 -22.67 1.68 -26.11
#